data_AF-A0A2N2ZF67-F1
#
_entry.id   AF-A0A2N2ZF67-F1
#
_cell.length_a   1.000
_cell.length_b   1.000
_cell.length_c   1.000
_cell.angle_alpha   90.00
_cell.angle_beta   90.00
_cell.angle_gamma   90.00
#
_symmetry.space_group_name_H-M   'P 1'
#
loop_
_entity.id
_entity.type
_entity.pdbx_description
1 polymer ?
#
loop_
_entity_poly.entity_id
_entity_poly.type
_entity_poly.pdbx_seq_one_letter_code
_entity_poly.pdbx_strand_id
1 'polypeptide(L)'
;MYNNKLEELEIAINCTLQSDLVDKIYLIDNSPTDDLHVLQELDINRIVYLFQNANLGFGRAHNVGINLAIKKGYAYHLILNPDIEFEMNVLERLHSYMEINFECGIVTPKIYYKNGDLQYLCKKLPSAFE
;
A
#
# COMPACT_ATOMS: atom_id res chain seq x y z
N MET A 1 -0.31 -8.15 -3.66
CA MET A 1 -0.42 -8.20 -5.13
C MET A 1 -0.85 -9.59 -5.54
N TYR A 2 -1.53 -9.73 -6.69
CA TYR A 2 -1.96 -11.02 -7.24
C TYR A 2 -2.22 -10.86 -8.75
N ASN A 3 -1.34 -11.38 -9.61
CA ASN A 3 -1.44 -11.29 -11.08
C ASN A 3 -1.68 -9.85 -11.60
N ASN A 4 -1.10 -8.87 -10.93
CA ASN A 4 -1.19 -7.47 -11.33
C ASN A 4 -0.30 -7.20 -12.55
N LYS A 5 -0.65 -6.18 -13.35
CA LYS A 5 0.23 -5.68 -14.42
C LYS A 5 1.37 -4.89 -13.80
N LEU A 6 2.59 -5.06 -14.32
CA LEU A 6 3.77 -4.33 -13.87
C LEU A 6 3.57 -2.80 -13.90
N GLU A 7 3.00 -2.29 -15.00
CA GLU A 7 2.76 -0.85 -15.19
C GLU A 7 1.90 -0.23 -14.07
N GLU A 8 0.88 -0.94 -13.59
CA GLU A 8 0.02 -0.44 -12.51
C GLU A 8 0.80 -0.38 -11.19
N LEU A 9 1.59 -1.42 -10.91
CA LEU A 9 2.42 -1.48 -9.71
C LEU A 9 3.51 -0.41 -9.70
N GLU A 10 4.16 -0.18 -10.84
CA GLU A 10 5.20 0.83 -10.98
C GLU A 10 4.67 2.23 -10.65
N ILE A 11 3.45 2.59 -11.09
CA ILE A 11 2.85 3.89 -10.77
C ILE A 11 2.71 4.06 -9.25
N ALA A 12 2.07 3.09 -8.59
CA ALA A 12 1.84 3.15 -7.14
C ALA A 12 3.17 3.18 -6.36
N ILE A 13 4.15 2.37 -6.77
CA ILE A 13 5.49 2.32 -6.17
C ILE A 13 6.18 3.67 -6.36
N ASN A 14 6.21 4.22 -7.58
CA ASN A 14 6.92 5.47 -7.88
C ASN A 14 6.32 6.66 -7.13
N CYS A 15 4.99 6.80 -7.08
CA CYS A 15 4.35 7.84 -6.26
C CYS A 15 4.69 7.70 -4.77
N THR A 16 4.81 6.47 -4.27
CA THR A 16 5.19 6.21 -2.88
C THR A 16 6.66 6.55 -2.61
N LEU A 17 7.56 6.18 -3.53
CA LEU A 17 9.00 6.42 -3.43
C LEU A 17 9.38 7.91 -3.49
N GLN A 18 8.49 8.77 -3.96
CA GLN A 18 8.68 10.23 -3.96
C GLN A 18 8.63 10.85 -2.56
N SER A 19 8.10 10.14 -1.55
CA SER A 19 8.06 10.62 -0.18
C SER A 19 9.25 10.11 0.62
N ASP A 20 9.98 11.03 1.24
CA ASP A 20 11.09 10.71 2.16
C ASP A 20 10.61 10.10 3.49
N LEU A 21 9.29 10.13 3.76
CA LEU A 21 8.70 9.50 4.94
C LEU A 21 8.66 7.97 4.82
N VAL A 22 8.80 7.42 3.60
CA VAL A 22 8.70 5.98 3.36
C VAL A 22 10.09 5.35 3.36
N ASP A 23 10.41 4.67 4.46
CA ASP A 23 11.67 3.93 4.60
C ASP A 23 11.62 2.57 3.89
N LYS A 24 10.48 1.87 3.94
CA LYS A 24 10.31 0.54 3.32
C LYS A 24 8.97 0.37 2.63
N ILE A 25 9.00 -0.31 1.49
CA ILE A 25 7.84 -0.80 0.75
C ILE A 25 7.91 -2.33 0.74
N TYR A 26 6.93 -2.98 1.36
CA TYR A 26 6.82 -4.44 1.36
C TYR A 26 5.88 -4.89 0.24
N LEU A 27 6.42 -5.49 -0.80
CA LEU A 27 5.66 -6.06 -1.91
C LEU A 27 5.32 -7.51 -1.59
N ILE A 28 4.13 -7.73 -1.01
CA ILE A 28 3.64 -9.07 -0.68
C ILE A 28 2.96 -9.67 -1.91
N ASP A 29 3.60 -10.65 -2.54
CA ASP A 29 3.13 -11.26 -3.76
C ASP A 29 2.48 -12.63 -3.52
N ASN A 30 1.17 -12.69 -3.77
CA ASN A 30 0.35 -13.89 -3.63
C ASN A 30 0.17 -14.64 -4.97
N SER A 31 0.84 -14.19 -6.03
CA SER A 31 0.74 -14.75 -7.39
C SER A 31 1.24 -16.22 -7.43
N PRO A 32 0.87 -16.99 -8.46
CA PRO A 32 1.38 -18.35 -8.64
C PRO A 32 2.84 -18.39 -9.13
N THR A 33 3.36 -17.28 -9.65
CA THR A 33 4.73 -17.10 -10.13
C THR A 33 5.36 -15.87 -9.48
N ASP A 34 6.69 -15.82 -9.45
CA ASP A 34 7.48 -14.72 -8.89
C ASP A 34 7.89 -13.68 -9.95
N ASP A 35 7.17 -13.59 -11.07
CA ASP A 35 7.50 -12.70 -12.19
C ASP A 35 7.58 -11.22 -11.78
N LEU A 36 6.95 -10.83 -10.68
CA LEU A 36 6.95 -9.47 -10.13
C LEU A 36 8.19 -9.14 -9.29
N HIS A 37 9.12 -10.08 -9.07
CA HIS A 37 10.35 -9.84 -8.29
C HIS A 37 11.20 -8.69 -8.85
N VAL A 38 11.12 -8.45 -10.17
CA VAL A 38 11.81 -7.36 -10.88
C VAL A 38 11.51 -5.98 -10.30
N LEU A 39 10.34 -5.79 -9.67
CA LEU A 39 9.95 -4.51 -9.06
C LEU A 39 10.86 -4.12 -7.87
N GLN A 40 11.57 -5.08 -7.28
CA GLN A 40 12.56 -4.78 -6.25
C GLN A 40 13.74 -3.96 -6.80
N GLU A 41 14.03 -4.04 -8.10
CA GLU A 41 15.13 -3.33 -8.74
C GLU A 41 14.86 -1.82 -8.87
N LEU A 42 13.61 -1.38 -8.77
CA LEU A 42 13.24 0.04 -8.79
C LEU A 42 13.90 0.82 -7.64
N ASP A 43 14.03 0.19 -6.47
CA ASP A 43 14.80 0.72 -5.34
C ASP A 43 15.18 -0.44 -4.41
N ILE A 44 16.35 -1.04 -4.66
CA ILE A 44 16.86 -2.19 -3.89
C ILE A 44 17.00 -1.91 -2.39
N ASN A 45 17.10 -0.62 -2.01
CA ASN A 45 17.27 -0.22 -0.62
C ASN A 45 15.93 -0.09 0.08
N ARG A 46 14.87 0.37 -0.58
CA ARG A 46 13.56 0.60 0.07
C ARG A 46 12.55 -0.50 -0.21
N ILE A 47 12.69 -1.23 -1.31
CA ILE A 47 11.71 -2.26 -1.70
C ILE A 47 12.16 -3.64 -1.19
N VAL A 48 11.22 -4.36 -0.59
CA VAL A 48 11.39 -5.75 -0.17
C VAL A 48 10.30 -6.58 -0.81
N TYR A 49 10.67 -7.47 -1.72
CA TYR A 49 9.75 -8.39 -2.38
C TYR A 49 9.62 -9.70 -1.62
N LEU A 50 8.38 -10.11 -1.33
CA LEU A 50 8.07 -11.33 -0.57
C LEU A 50 7.07 -12.21 -1.32
N PHE A 51 7.60 -13.17 -2.08
CA PHE A 51 6.80 -14.18 -2.76
C PHE A 51 6.22 -15.19 -1.77
N GLN A 52 4.89 -15.34 -1.77
CA GLN A 52 4.18 -16.24 -0.84
C GLN A 52 4.00 -17.65 -1.41
N ASN A 53 4.16 -17.84 -2.73
CA ASN A 53 3.89 -19.11 -3.43
C ASN A 53 2.50 -19.70 -3.11
N ALA A 54 1.54 -18.85 -2.77
CA ALA A 54 0.20 -19.22 -2.38
C ALA A 54 -0.70 -17.97 -2.38
N ASN A 55 -1.97 -18.15 -2.76
CA ASN A 55 -2.96 -17.11 -2.58
C ASN A 55 -3.43 -17.07 -1.12
N LEU A 56 -2.76 -16.27 -0.29
CA LEU A 56 -3.10 -16.10 1.13
C LEU A 56 -4.36 -15.25 1.37
N GLY A 57 -4.87 -14.59 0.33
CA GLY A 57 -5.90 -13.56 0.46
C GLY A 57 -5.35 -12.20 0.93
N PHE A 58 -6.15 -11.15 0.71
CA PHE A 58 -5.74 -9.75 0.89
C PHE A 58 -5.35 -9.39 2.33
N GLY A 59 -6.20 -9.73 3.31
CA GLY A 59 -5.96 -9.37 4.71
C GLY A 59 -4.74 -10.08 5.30
N ARG A 60 -4.56 -11.37 5.00
CA ARG A 60 -3.41 -12.14 5.48
C ARG A 60 -2.10 -11.62 4.90
N ALA A 61 -2.09 -11.24 3.63
CA ALA A 61 -0.92 -10.62 2.99
C ALA A 61 -0.55 -9.29 3.68
N HIS A 62 -1.51 -8.41 3.93
CA HIS A 62 -1.25 -7.15 4.65
C HIS A 62 -0.73 -7.39 6.06
N ASN A 63 -1.24 -8.38 6.77
CA ASN A 63 -0.75 -8.73 8.11
C ASN A 63 0.73 -9.14 8.09
N VAL A 64 1.25 -9.72 7.01
CA VAL A 64 2.70 -9.99 6.89
C VAL A 64 3.49 -8.67 6.89
N GLY A 65 3.10 -7.71 6.05
CA GLY A 65 3.73 -6.39 5.97
C GLY A 65 3.64 -5.60 7.28
N ILE A 66 2.47 -5.58 7.91
CA ILE A 66 2.25 -4.91 9.21
C ILE A 66 3.15 -5.51 10.29
N ASN A 67 3.24 -6.84 10.38
CA ASN A 67 4.10 -7.49 11.38
C ASN A 67 5.58 -7.17 11.17
N LEU A 68 6.04 -7.09 9.91
CA LEU A 68 7.41 -6.67 9.59
C LEU A 68 7.65 -5.22 9.99
N ALA A 69 6.68 -4.34 9.73
CA ALA A 69 6.76 -2.93 10.08
C ALA A 69 6.86 -2.73 11.61
N ILE A 70 6.02 -3.44 12.38
CA ILE A 70 6.05 -3.43 13.86
C ILE A 70 7.41 -3.92 14.37
N LYS A 71 7.94 -5.03 13.84
CA LYS A 71 9.26 -5.56 14.24
C LYS A 71 10.40 -4.59 13.96
N LYS A 72 10.26 -3.73 12.97
CA LYS A 72 11.23 -2.66 12.64
C LYS A 72 11.02 -1.39 13.49
N GLY A 73 9.93 -1.29 14.23
CA GLY A 73 9.63 -0.15 15.09
C GLY A 73 9.10 1.07 14.33
N TYR A 74 8.50 0.91 13.15
CA TYR A 74 7.84 2.04 12.48
C TYR A 74 6.59 2.46 13.27
N ALA A 75 6.43 3.78 13.42
CA ALA A 75 5.26 4.37 14.06
C ALA A 75 4.00 4.30 13.17
N TYR A 76 4.19 4.31 11.85
CA TYR A 76 3.11 4.35 10.86
C TYR A 76 3.22 3.19 9.88
N HIS A 77 2.06 2.76 9.37
CA HIS A 77 1.96 1.79 8.28
C HIS A 77 0.94 2.29 7.26
N LEU A 78 1.36 2.40 6.00
CA LEU A 78 0.49 2.74 4.89
C LEU A 78 -0.06 1.44 4.27
N ILE A 79 -1.38 1.27 4.31
CA ILE A 79 -2.06 0.26 3.50
C ILE A 79 -2.33 0.89 2.14
N LEU A 80 -1.73 0.33 1.09
CA LEU A 80 -1.82 0.85 -0.26
C LEU A 80 -2.27 -0.25 -1.22
N ASN A 81 -3.32 0.04 -1.99
CA ASN A 81 -3.70 -0.82 -3.10
C ASN A 81 -2.79 -0.54 -4.32
N PRO A 82 -2.51 -1.56 -5.14
CA PRO A 82 -1.61 -1.43 -6.29
C PRO A 82 -2.15 -0.56 -7.42
N ASP A 83 -3.43 -0.19 -7.41
CA ASP A 83 -4.12 0.59 -8.45
C ASP A 83 -4.25 2.07 -8.11
N ILE A 84 -3.57 2.53 -7.05
CA ILE A 84 -3.63 3.89 -6.55
C ILE A 84 -2.49 4.75 -7.12
N GLU A 85 -2.85 5.98 -7.51
CA GLU A 85 -1.93 7.05 -7.87
C GLU A 85 -2.24 8.28 -6.99
N PHE A 86 -1.20 9.01 -6.59
CA PHE A 86 -1.37 10.25 -5.83
C PHE A 86 -0.22 11.22 -6.07
N GLU A 87 -0.50 12.50 -5.83
CA GLU A 87 0.46 13.59 -5.95
C GLU A 87 1.49 13.57 -4.82
N MET A 88 2.65 14.17 -5.09
CA MET A 88 3.64 14.52 -4.09
C MET A 88 2.98 15.34 -2.95
N ASN A 89 3.42 15.13 -1.71
CA ASN A 89 2.90 15.74 -0.48
C ASN A 89 1.63 15.12 0.11
N VAL A 90 0.98 14.15 -0.54
CA VAL A 90 -0.21 13.51 0.05
C VAL A 90 0.14 12.79 1.36
N LEU A 91 1.23 12.01 1.38
CA LEU A 91 1.66 11.30 2.58
C LEU A 91 2.12 12.26 3.69
N GLU A 92 2.80 13.34 3.34
CA GLU A 92 3.27 14.39 4.23
C GLU A 92 2.10 15.10 4.94
N ARG A 93 1.02 15.35 4.20
CA ARG A 93 -0.21 15.95 4.76
C ARG A 93 -0.94 14.99 5.68
N LEU A 94 -1.02 13.71 5.33
CA LEU A 94 -1.62 12.68 6.19
C LEU A 94 -0.81 12.51 7.48
N HIS A 95 0.52 12.39 7.36
CA HIS A 95 1.45 12.31 8.48
C HIS A 95 1.33 13.53 9.39
N SER A 96 1.42 14.75 8.84
CA SER A 96 1.30 15.99 9.62
C SER A 96 -0.03 16.08 10.36
N TYR A 97 -1.12 15.60 9.76
CA TYR A 97 -2.41 15.55 10.42
C TYR A 97 -2.39 14.60 11.62
N MET A 98 -1.82 13.40 11.48
CA MET A 98 -1.72 12.43 12.58
C MET A 98 -0.78 12.90 13.69
N GLU A 99 0.34 13.56 13.36
CA GLU A 99 1.27 14.15 14.33
C GLU A 99 0.64 15.28 15.18
N ILE A 100 -0.38 15.95 14.66
CA ILE A 100 -1.12 16.99 15.39
C ILE A 100 -2.28 16.39 16.20
N ASN A 101 -2.83 15.26 15.75
CA ASN A 101 -4.04 14.66 16.29
C ASN A 101 -3.74 13.26 16.85
N PHE A 102 -3.05 13.19 17.99
CA PHE A 102 -2.57 11.91 18.57
C PHE A 102 -3.66 10.87 18.88
N GLU A 103 -4.92 11.30 19.04
CA GLU A 103 -6.08 10.41 19.23
C GLU A 103 -6.56 9.77 17.90
N CYS A 104 -6.03 10.20 16.75
CA CYS A 104 -6.36 9.68 15.43
C CYS A 104 -5.53 8.43 15.14
N GLY A 105 -6.13 7.24 15.28
CA GLY A 105 -5.47 5.98 14.96
C GLY A 105 -5.36 5.66 13.47
N ILE A 106 -6.25 6.20 12.63
CA ILE A 106 -6.30 5.94 11.19
C ILE A 106 -6.78 7.21 10.47
N VAL A 107 -6.08 7.56 9.39
CA VAL A 107 -6.49 8.61 8.46
C VAL A 107 -6.56 8.04 7.03
N THR A 108 -7.52 8.51 6.25
CA THR A 108 -7.62 8.20 4.81
C THR A 108 -7.76 9.50 4.04
N PRO A 109 -7.09 9.66 2.89
CA PRO A 109 -7.36 10.78 2.00
C PRO A 109 -8.74 10.60 1.34
N LYS A 110 -9.20 11.66 0.67
CA LYS A 110 -10.27 11.51 -0.33
C LYS A 110 -9.72 10.71 -1.50
N ILE A 111 -10.48 9.75 -1.99
CA ILE A 111 -10.11 8.94 -3.15
C ILE A 111 -11.10 9.24 -4.27
N TYR A 112 -10.59 9.34 -5.49
CA TYR A 112 -11.36 9.61 -6.69
C TYR A 112 -11.15 8.49 -7.69
N TYR A 113 -12.19 8.16 -8.46
CA TYR A 113 -12.05 7.32 -9.63
C TYR A 113 -11.32 8.09 -10.75
N LYS A 114 -10.80 7.36 -11.74
CA LYS A 114 -10.12 7.95 -12.92
C LYS A 114 -11.01 8.91 -13.72
N ASN A 115 -12.33 8.78 -13.62
CA ASN A 115 -13.30 9.68 -14.25
C ASN A 115 -13.54 10.98 -13.43
N GLY A 116 -12.88 11.15 -12.29
CA GLY A 116 -12.99 12.32 -11.41
C GLY A 116 -14.08 12.21 -10.35
N ASP A 117 -14.91 11.17 -10.35
CA ASP A 117 -15.95 11.00 -9.35
C ASP A 117 -15.38 10.62 -7.98
N LEU A 118 -15.95 11.18 -6.92
CA LEU A 118 -15.55 10.84 -5.54
C LEU A 118 -15.89 9.38 -5.23
N GLN A 119 -14.89 8.63 -4.80
CA GLN A 119 -15.07 7.27 -4.30
C GLN A 119 -15.37 7.28 -2.80
N TYR A 120 -16.59 6.88 -2.43
CA TYR A 120 -16.97 6.71 -1.03
C TYR A 120 -16.44 5.36 -0.52
N LEU A 121 -15.37 5.41 0.27
CA LEU A 121 -14.69 4.21 0.79
C LEU A 121 -15.41 3.54 1.96
N CYS A 122 -16.30 4.26 2.65
CA CYS A 122 -17.18 3.68 3.67
C CYS A 122 -18.14 2.70 2.99
N LYS A 123 -17.69 1.47 2.80
CA LYS A 123 -18.55 0.39 2.31
C LYS A 123 -19.57 0.07 3.40
N LYS A 124 -20.83 -0.13 2.98
CA LYS A 124 -21.86 -0.69 3.86
C LYS A 124 -21.38 -2.05 4.37
N LEU A 125 -21.92 -2.48 5.51
CA LEU A 125 -21.61 -3.78 6.11
C LEU A 125 -21.55 -4.87 5.02
N PRO A 126 -20.52 -5.74 5.03
CA PRO A 126 -20.39 -6.78 4.02
C PRO A 126 -21.69 -7.60 3.99
N SER A 127 -22.32 -7.68 2.83
CA SER A 127 -23.39 -8.65 2.61
C SER A 127 -22.71 -9.99 2.28
N ALA A 128 -23.24 -11.10 2.78
CA ALA A 128 -22.63 -12.42 2.62
C ALA A 128 -22.56 -12.93 1.16
N PHE A 129 -22.97 -12.11 0.19
CA PHE A 129 -23.17 -12.50 -1.20
C PHE A 129 -22.49 -11.58 -2.22
N GLU A 130 -21.56 -10.72 -1.81
CA GLU A 130 -20.66 -9.97 -2.72
C GLU A 130 -19.23 -10.52 -2.70
#